data_AF-A0A099T6B5-F1
#
_entry.id   AF-A0A099T6B5-F1
#
_cell.length_a   1.000
_cell.length_b   1.000
_cell.length_c   1.000
_cell.angle_alpha   90.00
_cell.angle_beta   90.00
_cell.angle_gamma   90.00
#
_symmetry.space_group_name_H-M   'P 1'
#
loop_
_entity.id
_entity.type
_entity.pdbx_description
1 polymer ?
#
loop_
_entity_poly.entity_id
_entity_poly.type
_entity_poly.pdbx_seq_one_letter_code
_entity_poly.pdbx_strand_id
1 'polypeptide(L)' 'MGRRKTVEFSKPAYMGKRDDSDLLRKKIIDMPYTEWKKMGFSKGTLHHMKQNTRSDNPFTLNAYEREKLENWNNML' A
#
# COMPACT_ATOMS: atom_id res chain seq x y z
N MET A 1 -43.27 30.50 -0.82
CA MET A 1 -41.92 30.63 -0.20
C MET A 1 -41.50 29.26 0.36
N GLY A 2 -40.83 28.41 -0.41
CA GLY A 2 -40.38 27.09 0.05
C GLY A 2 -38.99 27.16 0.68
N ARG A 3 -38.86 26.80 1.97
CA ARG A 3 -37.56 26.74 2.66
C ARG A 3 -36.73 25.59 2.08
N ARG A 4 -35.59 25.90 1.44
CA ARG A 4 -34.59 24.90 1.05
C ARG A 4 -33.91 24.41 2.33
N LYS A 5 -34.05 23.12 2.65
CA LYS A 5 -33.25 22.48 3.70
C LYS A 5 -31.88 22.17 3.12
N THR A 6 -30.82 22.67 3.75
CA THR A 6 -29.44 22.27 3.45
C THR A 6 -29.30 20.80 3.80
N VAL A 7 -29.10 19.94 2.79
CA VAL A 7 -28.83 18.53 3.01
C VAL A 7 -27.41 18.43 3.55
N GLU A 8 -27.28 18.15 4.84
CA GLU A 8 -25.99 17.80 5.40
C GLU A 8 -25.68 16.36 5.03
N PHE A 9 -24.78 16.18 4.07
CA PHE A 9 -24.22 14.88 3.76
C PHE A 9 -23.33 14.45 4.93
N SER A 10 -23.86 13.65 5.85
CA SER A 10 -23.03 12.91 6.79
C SER A 10 -22.21 11.91 5.98
N LYS A 11 -20.91 12.21 5.85
CA LYS A 11 -19.96 11.29 5.23
C LYS A 11 -19.96 9.99 6.06
N PRO A 12 -20.01 8.85 5.39
CA PRO A 12 -18.72 8.23 5.17
C PRO A 12 -18.34 8.46 3.72
N ALA A 13 -17.19 9.09 3.49
CA ALA A 13 -16.54 8.94 2.21
C ALA A 13 -16.33 7.44 2.04
N TYR A 14 -16.85 6.87 0.95
CA TYR A 14 -16.56 5.49 0.61
C TYR A 14 -15.04 5.35 0.53
N MET A 15 -14.43 4.79 1.59
CA MET A 15 -13.05 4.35 1.56
C MET A 15 -13.09 2.98 0.92
N GLY A 16 -12.90 2.94 -0.41
CA GLY A 16 -12.59 1.69 -1.09
C GLY A 16 -11.48 1.00 -0.31
N LYS A 17 -11.70 -0.26 0.09
CA LYS A 17 -10.73 -0.99 0.92
C LYS A 17 -9.40 -1.02 0.18
N ARG A 18 -8.42 -0.30 0.72
CA ARG A 18 -7.03 -0.33 0.26
C ARG A 18 -6.39 -1.60 0.79
N ASP A 19 -5.80 -2.40 -0.08
CA ASP A 19 -4.95 -3.53 0.33
C ASP A 19 -3.56 -3.06 0.79
N ASP A 20 -3.16 -1.84 0.38
CA ASP A 20 -1.90 -1.21 0.75
C ASP A 20 -2.04 -0.31 1.99
N SER A 21 -1.79 -0.87 3.17
CA SER A 21 -1.74 -0.10 4.42
C SER A 21 -0.55 0.87 4.45
N ASP A 22 -0.66 1.96 5.21
CA ASP A 22 0.44 2.92 5.38
C ASP A 22 1.71 2.27 5.96
N LEU A 23 1.53 1.27 6.84
CA LEU A 23 2.61 0.47 7.39
C LEU A 23 3.36 -0.32 6.30
N LEU A 24 2.61 -0.97 5.40
CA LEU A 24 3.20 -1.69 4.27
C LEU A 24 3.93 -0.73 3.32
N ARG A 25 3.33 0.43 3.03
CA ARG A 25 3.92 1.46 2.17
C ARG A 25 5.25 1.95 2.71
N LYS A 26 5.28 2.30 4.00
CA LYS A 26 6.49 2.74 4.69
C LYS A 26 7.58 1.68 4.65
N LYS A 27 7.23 0.42 4.96
CA LYS A 27 8.15 -0.72 4.92
C LYS A 27 8.80 -0.90 3.55
N ILE A 28 8.03 -0.83 2.46
CA ILE A 28 8.56 -0.94 1.09
C ILE A 28 9.49 0.23 0.75
N ILE A 29 9.13 1.46 1.14
CA ILE A 29 9.94 2.66 0.88
C ILE A 29 11.29 2.58 1.60
N ASP A 30 11.26 2.20 2.89
CA ASP A 30 12.44 2.14 3.75
C ASP A 30 13.33 0.92 3.45
N MET A 31 12.82 -0.06 2.69
CA MET A 31 13.57 -1.29 2.44
C MET A 31 14.85 -1.05 1.61
N PRO A 32 16.03 -1.46 2.12
CA PRO A 32 17.26 -1.43 1.34
C PRO A 32 17.28 -2.58 0.33
N TYR A 33 18.00 -2.39 -0.78
CA TYR A 33 18.14 -3.42 -1.81
C TYR A 33 18.80 -4.70 -1.29
N THR A 34 19.71 -4.61 -0.32
CA THR A 34 20.39 -5.76 0.27
C THR A 34 19.42 -6.74 0.93
N GLU A 35 18.49 -6.23 1.74
CA GLU A 35 17.43 -7.04 2.38
C GLU A 35 16.43 -7.54 1.34
N TRP A 36 16.07 -6.69 0.36
CA TRP A 36 15.21 -7.10 -0.75
C TRP A 36 15.78 -8.27 -1.56
N LYS A 37 17.10 -8.25 -1.79
CA LYS A 37 17.83 -9.30 -2.50
C LYS A 37 17.88 -10.59 -1.68
N LYS A 38 18.01 -10.53 -0.36
CA LYS A 38 17.94 -11.72 0.52
C LYS A 38 16.59 -12.43 0.42
N MET A 39 15.50 -11.69 0.20
CA MET A 39 14.19 -12.25 -0.10
C MET A 39 14.08 -12.82 -1.52
N GLY A 40 15.12 -12.78 -2.34
CA GLY A 40 15.14 -13.33 -3.70
C GLY A 40 14.47 -12.44 -4.75
N PHE A 41 14.28 -11.15 -4.48
CA PHE A 41 13.72 -10.22 -5.45
C PHE A 41 14.79 -9.43 -6.21
N SER A 42 14.44 -9.04 -7.43
CA SER A 42 15.30 -8.22 -8.28
C SER A 42 15.30 -6.74 -7.87
N LYS A 43 16.30 -5.99 -8.33
CA LYS A 43 16.34 -4.52 -8.18
C LYS A 43 15.16 -3.85 -8.91
N GLY A 44 14.74 -4.39 -10.05
CA GLY A 44 13.60 -3.87 -10.82
C GLY A 44 12.29 -4.01 -10.07
N THR A 45 12.07 -5.15 -9.41
CA THR A 45 10.89 -5.38 -8.57
C THR A 45 10.83 -4.38 -7.41
N LEU A 46 11.96 -4.12 -6.73
CA LEU A 46 12.01 -3.11 -5.67
C LEU A 46 11.68 -1.71 -6.22
N HIS A 47 12.25 -1.35 -7.37
CA HIS A 47 12.00 -0.06 -7.98
C HIS A 47 10.51 0.14 -8.29
N HIS A 48 9.90 -0.85 -8.94
CA HIS A 48 8.47 -0.85 -9.25
C HIS A 48 7.61 -0.68 -8.00
N MET A 49 7.91 -1.43 -6.93
CA MET A 49 7.18 -1.31 -5.66
C MET A 49 7.34 0.05 -4.99
N LYS A 50 8.53 0.65 -5.06
CA LYS A 50 8.76 2.01 -4.58
C LYS A 50 7.99 3.06 -5.38
N GLN A 51 7.78 2.85 -6.68
CA GLN A 51 6.94 3.74 -7.49
C GLN A 51 5.46 3.63 -7.10
N ASN A 52 4.96 2.40 -6.93
CA ASN A 52 3.57 2.17 -6.52
C ASN A 52 3.25 2.78 -5.14
N THR A 53 4.20 2.69 -4.20
CA THR A 53 4.04 3.27 -2.85
C THR A 53 4.15 4.79 -2.80
N ARG A 54 4.90 5.41 -3.71
CA ARG A 54 4.98 6.87 -3.85
C ARG A 54 3.75 7.48 -4.52
N SER A 55 2.99 6.66 -5.25
CA SER A 55 1.71 7.07 -5.81
C SER A 55 0.65 7.11 -4.71
N ASP A 56 -0.26 8.08 -4.76
CA ASP A 56 -1.42 8.10 -3.85
C ASP A 56 -2.45 7.01 -4.19
N ASN A 57 -2.34 6.41 -5.38
CA ASN A 57 -3.24 5.36 -5.83
C ASN A 57 -3.05 4.06 -5.03
N PRO A 58 -4.13 3.36 -4.69
CA PRO A 58 -4.04 2.03 -4.12
C PRO A 58 -3.38 1.08 -5.13
N PHE A 59 -2.60 0.15 -4.61
CA PHE A 59 -2.03 -0.94 -5.40
C PHE A 59 -2.20 -2.25 -4.64
N THR A 60 -2.23 -3.34 -5.39
CA THR A 60 -2.26 -4.69 -4.82
C THR A 60 -0.91 -5.35 -5.06
N LEU A 61 -0.50 -6.19 -4.10
CA LEU A 61 0.62 -7.11 -4.28
C LEU A 61 0.11 -8.39 -4.90
N ASN A 62 0.89 -9.03 -5.76
CA ASN A 62 0.57 -10.39 -6.14
C ASN A 62 0.78 -11.34 -4.93
N ALA A 63 0.19 -12.54 -5.01
CA ALA A 63 0.23 -13.51 -3.91
C ALA A 63 1.67 -13.85 -3.47
N TYR A 64 2.58 -13.99 -4.44
CA TYR A 64 3.99 -14.32 -4.19
C TYR A 64 4.75 -13.20 -3.46
N GLU A 65 4.53 -11.95 -3.86
CA GLU A 65 5.11 -10.78 -3.23
C GLU A 65 4.60 -10.60 -1.81
N ARG A 66 3.29 -10.80 -1.63
CA ARG A 66 2.63 -10.74 -0.33
C ARG A 66 3.18 -11.78 0.63
N GLU A 67 3.22 -13.05 0.21
CA GLU A 67 3.73 -14.15 1.03
C GLU A 67 5.17 -13.89 1.49
N LYS A 68 6.05 -13.44 0.59
CA LYS A 68 7.44 -13.13 0.96
C LYS A 68 7.56 -11.94 1.91
N LEU A 69 6.76 -10.90 1.72
CA LEU A 69 6.77 -9.72 2.59
C LEU A 69 6.22 -10.03 3.99
N GLU A 70 5.22 -10.90 4.08
CA GLU A 70 4.66 -11.43 5.34
C GLU A 70 5.70 -12.32 6.04
N ASN A 71 6.33 -13.26 5.32
CA ASN A 71 7.39 -14.11 5.86
C ASN A 71 8.59 -13.30 6.40
N TRP A 72 9.01 -12.26 5.68
CA TRP A 72 10.07 -11.37 6.17
C TRP A 72 9.67 -10.63 7.46
N ASN A 73 8.39 -10.28 7.60
CA ASN A 73 7.90 -9.64 8.83
C ASN A 73 7.99 -10.55 10.05
N ASN A 74 7.95 -11.87 9.84
CA ASN A 74 8.07 -12.87 10.89
C ASN A 74 9.54 -13.26 11.17
N MET A 75 10.48 -12.77 10.37
CA MET A 75 11.93 -13.03 10.51
C MET A 75 12.69 -11.87 11.20
N LEU A 76 12.02 -10.75 11.44
CA LEU A 76 12.50 -9.62 12.25
C LEU A 76 11.97 -9.72 13.67
#